data_AF-A0A8B7J8W4-F1
#
_entry.id   AF-A0A8B7J8W4-F1
#
_cell.length_a   1.000
_cell.length_b   1.000
_cell.length_c   1.000
_cell.angle_alpha   90.00
_cell.angle_beta   90.00
_cell.angle_gamma   90.00
#
_symmetry.space_group_name_H-M   'P 1'
#
loop_
_entity.id
_entity.type
_entity.pdbx_description
1 polymer ?
#
loop_
_entity_poly.entity_id
_entity_poly.type
_entity_poly.pdbx_seq_one_letter_code
_entity_poly.pdbx_strand_id
1 'polypeptide(L)'
;AEAGLYLAQCRYLQPRWRELPGHILDVGFWGRWWVLHAKMRDCDINEEEFRFLPEHLRAVSFHNLHSEANEKLFEEKYKPVVLTEEQIERAEKEQQQQPPPLPGAVGR
;
A
#
# COMPACT_ATOMS: atom_id res chain seq x y z
N ALA A 1 -7.80 -2.91 -43.60
CA ALA A 1 -8.57 -1.86 -44.29
C ALA A 1 -7.60 -0.73 -44.59
N GLU A 2 -7.48 -0.33 -45.86
CA GLU A 2 -6.57 0.73 -46.29
C GLU A 2 -7.35 2.00 -46.58
N ALA A 3 -6.85 3.16 -46.13
CA ALA A 3 -7.56 4.43 -46.28
C ALA A 3 -7.37 4.99 -47.70
N GLY A 4 -8.43 4.95 -48.51
CA GLY A 4 -8.49 5.53 -49.86
C GLY A 4 -8.65 7.06 -49.93
N LEU A 5 -8.52 7.75 -48.79
CA LEU A 5 -8.77 9.19 -48.69
C LEU A 5 -7.53 10.00 -49.08
N TYR A 6 -7.70 11.05 -49.90
CA TYR A 6 -6.62 11.98 -50.28
C TYR A 6 -5.88 12.54 -49.07
N LEU A 7 -6.60 12.84 -47.98
CA LEU A 7 -6.01 13.36 -46.74
C LEU A 7 -4.96 12.43 -46.13
N ALA A 8 -5.16 11.11 -46.23
CA ALA A 8 -4.22 10.11 -45.70
C ALA A 8 -3.04 9.86 -46.65
N GLN A 9 -3.18 10.18 -47.94
CA GLN A 9 -2.19 9.90 -48.99
C GLN A 9 -1.35 11.12 -49.38
N CYS A 10 -1.82 12.33 -49.06
CA CYS A 10 -1.12 13.57 -49.43
C CYS A 10 0.20 13.71 -48.67
N ARG A 11 1.33 13.75 -49.40
CA ARG A 11 2.69 13.91 -48.85
C ARG A 11 2.86 15.19 -48.03
N TYR A 12 2.17 16.26 -48.39
CA TYR A 12 2.28 17.55 -47.68
C TYR A 12 1.53 17.58 -46.34
N LEU A 13 0.64 16.60 -46.12
CA LEU A 13 -0.10 16.42 -44.87
C LEU A 13 0.58 15.41 -43.92
N GLN A 14 1.65 14.75 -44.37
CA GLN A 14 2.36 13.77 -43.55
C GLN A 14 3.15 14.44 -42.42
N PRO A 15 3.32 13.74 -41.28
CA PRO A 15 4.11 14.25 -40.17
C PRO A 15 5.52 14.62 -40.61
N ARG A 16 6.06 15.70 -40.04
CA ARG A 16 7.44 16.09 -40.32
C ARG A 16 8.39 15.18 -39.56
N TRP A 17 9.59 14.93 -40.12
CA TRP A 17 10.65 14.19 -39.42
C TRP A 17 11.01 14.77 -38.05
N ARG A 18 10.84 16.09 -37.88
CA ARG A 18 11.08 16.78 -36.60
C ARG A 18 10.01 16.48 -35.54
N GLU A 19 8.80 16.10 -35.95
CA GLU A 19 7.68 15.77 -35.06
C GLU A 19 7.70 14.29 -34.65
N LEU A 20 8.42 13.45 -35.42
CA LEU A 20 8.52 12.01 -35.19
C LEU A 20 8.82 11.62 -33.74
N PRO A 21 9.74 12.29 -32.99
CA PRO A 21 9.99 11.93 -31.59
C PRO A 21 8.75 12.03 -30.69
N GLY A 22 7.82 12.94 -30.98
CA GLY A 22 6.57 13.10 -30.22
C GLY A 22 5.48 12.08 -30.57
N HIS A 23 5.66 11.31 -31.64
CA HIS A 23 4.74 10.26 -32.08
C HIS A 23 5.21 8.84 -31.74
N ILE A 24 6.42 8.70 -31.18
CA ILE A 24 6.94 7.40 -30.73
C ILE A 24 6.25 7.03 -29.42
N LEU A 25 5.56 5.88 -29.41
CA LEU A 25 4.83 5.40 -28.24
C LEU A 25 5.71 4.65 -27.23
N ASP A 26 6.65 3.83 -27.72
CA ASP A 26 7.50 2.97 -26.91
C ASP A 26 8.83 2.65 -27.63
N VAL A 27 9.83 2.23 -26.87
CA VAL A 27 11.13 1.76 -27.34
C VAL A 27 11.32 0.30 -26.92
N GLY A 28 11.42 -0.58 -27.93
CA GLY A 28 11.65 -2.01 -27.75
C GLY A 28 13.14 -2.32 -27.85
N PHE A 29 13.78 -2.73 -26.75
CA PHE A 29 15.17 -3.17 -26.74
C PHE A 29 15.36 -4.34 -25.77
N TRP A 30 16.21 -5.30 -26.16
CA TRP A 30 16.52 -6.49 -25.35
C TRP A 30 15.30 -7.37 -25.02
N GLY A 31 14.38 -7.52 -25.99
CA GLY A 31 13.16 -8.31 -25.80
C GLY A 31 12.15 -7.69 -24.83
N ARG A 32 12.28 -6.39 -24.53
CA ARG A 32 11.36 -5.66 -23.63
C ARG A 32 10.89 -4.37 -24.28
N TRP A 33 9.63 -4.02 -24.04
CA TRP A 33 9.06 -2.70 -24.29
C TRP A 33 9.22 -1.85 -23.04
N TRP A 34 10.05 -0.81 -23.12
CA TRP A 34 10.54 -0.11 -21.93
C TRP A 34 9.48 0.80 -21.30
N VAL A 35 8.73 1.53 -22.13
CA VAL A 35 7.67 2.44 -21.66
C VAL A 35 6.51 1.62 -21.10
N LEU A 36 6.08 0.58 -21.81
CA LEU A 36 5.03 -0.32 -21.33
C LEU A 36 5.44 -0.97 -20.01
N HIS A 37 6.65 -1.52 -19.92
CA HIS A 37 7.13 -2.14 -18.69
C HIS A 37 7.16 -1.15 -17.51
N ALA A 38 7.59 0.09 -17.74
CA ALA A 38 7.56 1.11 -16.70
C ALA A 38 6.14 1.47 -16.25
N LYS A 39 5.19 1.57 -17.19
CA LYS A 39 3.77 1.85 -16.88
C LYS A 39 3.07 0.70 -16.18
N MET A 40 3.49 -0.54 -16.45
CA MET A 40 2.91 -1.75 -15.85
C MET A 40 3.52 -2.12 -14.50
N ARG A 41 4.53 -1.37 -14.00
CA ARG A 41 5.22 -1.71 -12.76
C ARG A 41 4.30 -1.69 -11.53
N ASP A 42 3.47 -0.66 -11.44
CA ASP A 42 2.65 -0.35 -10.26
C ASP A 42 1.16 -0.25 -10.67
N CYS A 43 0.71 -1.08 -11.61
CA CYS A 43 -0.61 -0.96 -12.23
C CYS A 43 -1.79 -1.32 -11.31
N ASP A 44 -1.52 -1.97 -10.20
CA ASP A 44 -2.46 -2.33 -9.14
C ASP A 44 -2.57 -1.27 -8.04
N ILE A 45 -1.68 -0.27 -8.02
CA ILE A 45 -1.68 0.82 -7.04
C ILE A 45 -2.57 1.97 -7.55
N ASN A 46 -3.56 2.36 -6.74
CA ASN A 46 -4.42 3.51 -7.01
C ASN A 46 -4.17 4.65 -6.01
N GLU A 47 -3.28 5.58 -6.37
CA GLU A 47 -2.90 6.73 -5.53
C GLU A 47 -4.10 7.61 -5.11
N GLU A 48 -5.17 7.64 -5.90
CA GLU A 48 -6.35 8.44 -5.59
C GLU A 48 -7.08 7.96 -4.33
N GLU A 49 -7.03 6.65 -4.03
CA GLU A 49 -7.62 6.07 -2.82
C GLU A 49 -6.94 6.62 -1.55
N PHE A 50 -5.62 6.84 -1.62
CA PHE A 50 -4.79 7.21 -0.47
C PHE A 50 -4.65 8.73 -0.27
N ARG A 51 -5.28 9.55 -1.13
CA ARG A 51 -5.15 11.02 -1.09
C ARG A 51 -5.52 11.66 0.24
N PHE A 52 -6.41 11.03 1.01
CA PHE A 52 -6.91 11.54 2.29
C PHE A 52 -6.06 11.10 3.48
N LEU A 53 -5.09 10.20 3.28
CA LEU A 53 -4.16 9.82 4.35
C LEU A 53 -3.20 10.97 4.68
N PRO A 54 -2.68 11.05 5.91
CA PRO A 54 -1.53 11.89 6.25
C PRO A 54 -0.30 11.55 5.39
N GLU A 55 0.58 12.53 5.13
CA GLU A 55 1.75 12.37 4.26
C GLU A 55 2.63 11.17 4.62
N HIS A 56 2.88 10.96 5.91
CA HIS A 56 3.70 9.85 6.40
C HIS A 56 3.11 8.44 6.16
N LEU A 57 1.82 8.35 5.79
CA LEU A 57 1.14 7.09 5.46
C LEU A 57 0.88 6.89 3.96
N ARG A 58 1.18 7.90 3.13
CA ARG A 58 0.96 7.80 1.67
C ARG A 58 2.08 7.05 0.95
N ALA A 59 3.28 7.02 1.53
CA ALA A 59 4.44 6.41 0.92
C ALA A 59 4.79 5.08 1.58
N VAL A 60 5.10 4.08 0.76
CA VAL A 60 5.60 2.78 1.21
C VAL A 60 7.08 2.68 0.85
N SER A 61 7.93 2.42 1.83
CA SER A 61 9.36 2.17 1.60
C SER A 61 9.59 0.72 1.17
N PHE A 62 10.72 0.45 0.52
CA PHE A 62 11.14 -0.92 0.20
C PHE A 62 11.14 -1.84 1.44
N HIS A 63 11.57 -1.33 2.59
CA HIS A 63 11.58 -2.09 3.84
C HIS A 63 10.16 -2.45 4.33
N ASN A 64 9.15 -1.61 4.03
CA ASN A 64 7.76 -1.88 4.41
C ASN A 64 7.13 -3.00 3.58
N LEU A 65 7.72 -3.34 2.42
CA LEU A 65 7.25 -4.44 1.56
C LEU A 65 7.74 -5.82 2.03
N HIS A 66 8.56 -5.89 3.08
CA HIS A 66 9.07 -7.13 3.65
C HIS A 66 8.34 -7.47 4.95
N SER A 67 7.66 -8.62 4.99
CA SER A 67 6.80 -9.01 6.12
C SER A 67 7.55 -9.58 7.32
N GLU A 68 8.82 -9.98 7.17
CA GLU A 68 9.58 -10.72 8.18
C GLU A 68 9.59 -10.08 9.57
N ALA A 69 9.74 -8.74 9.64
CA ALA A 69 9.73 -8.01 10.90
C ALA A 69 8.32 -7.99 11.54
N ASN A 70 7.28 -7.80 10.72
CA ASN A 70 5.89 -7.78 11.18
C ASN A 70 5.46 -9.15 11.70
N GLU A 71 5.86 -10.23 11.03
CA GLU A 71 5.59 -11.60 11.45
C GLU A 71 6.25 -11.91 12.80
N LYS A 72 7.51 -11.51 12.98
CA LYS A 72 8.19 -11.66 14.28
C LYS A 72 7.47 -10.93 15.40
N LEU A 73 7.11 -9.66 15.18
CA LEU A 73 6.35 -8.86 16.15
C LEU A 73 4.98 -9.47 16.47
N PHE A 74 4.33 -10.07 15.48
CA PHE A 74 3.06 -10.77 15.68
C PHE A 74 3.23 -11.96 16.64
N GLU A 75 4.29 -12.76 16.50
CA GLU A 75 4.59 -13.86 17.42
C GLU A 75 4.89 -13.38 18.85
N GLU A 76 5.53 -12.22 18.99
CA GLU A 76 5.85 -11.68 20.32
C GLU A 76 4.61 -11.36 21.16
N LYS A 77 3.49 -11.02 20.51
CA LYS A 77 2.21 -10.78 21.18
C LYS A 77 1.75 -11.98 22.03
N TYR A 78 2.11 -13.21 21.64
CA TYR A 78 1.71 -14.42 22.35
C TYR A 78 2.65 -14.79 23.51
N LYS A 79 3.74 -14.04 23.71
CA LYS A 79 4.64 -14.27 24.84
C LYS A 79 3.89 -13.95 26.15
N PRO A 80 3.93 -14.87 27.14
CA PRO A 80 3.27 -14.64 28.41
C PRO A 80 3.92 -13.45 29.15
N VAL A 81 3.09 -12.63 29.77
CA VAL A 81 3.57 -11.57 30.68
C VAL A 81 4.03 -12.22 31.97
N VAL A 82 5.31 -12.01 32.34
CA VAL A 82 5.86 -12.49 33.61
C VAL A 82 5.68 -11.40 34.66
N LEU A 83 4.93 -11.71 35.72
CA LEU A 83 4.75 -10.83 36.87
C LEU A 83 5.72 -11.20 37.98
N THR A 84 6.25 -10.18 38.66
CA THR A 84 7.00 -10.36 39.92
C THR A 84 6.04 -10.67 41.07
N GLU A 85 6.51 -11.39 42.09
CA GLU A 85 5.71 -11.73 43.27
C GLU A 85 5.09 -10.49 43.93
N GLU A 86 5.83 -9.38 44.00
CA GLU A 86 5.34 -8.11 44.54
C GLU A 86 4.20 -7.47 43.72
N GLN A 87 4.15 -7.73 42.40
CA GLN A 87 3.06 -7.26 41.55
C GLN A 87 1.83 -8.15 41.70
N ILE A 88 2.03 -9.46 41.87
CA ILE A 88 0.96 -10.42 42.17
C ILE A 88 0.33 -10.06 43.51
N GLU A 89 1.13 -9.88 44.56
CA GLU A 89 0.64 -9.58 45.91
C GLU A 89 -0.08 -8.22 45.98
N ARG A 90 0.40 -7.21 45.25
CA ARG A 90 -0.30 -5.92 45.12
C ARG A 90 -1.65 -6.07 44.42
N ALA A 91 -1.70 -6.77 43.29
CA ALA A 91 -2.94 -7.00 42.57
C ALA A 91 -3.96 -7.81 43.39
N GLU A 92 -3.50 -8.82 44.15
CA GLU A 92 -4.35 -9.59 45.06
C GLU A 92 -4.90 -8.73 46.20
N LYS A 93 -4.07 -7.86 46.79
CA LYS A 93 -4.51 -6.90 47.84
C LYS A 93 -5.52 -5.90 47.29
N GLU A 94 -5.31 -5.38 46.09
CA GLU A 94 -6.23 -4.46 45.42
C GLU A 94 -7.57 -5.15 45.10
N GLN A 95 -7.56 -6.41 44.64
CA GLN A 95 -8.78 -7.19 44.44
C GLN A 95 -9.52 -7.48 45.74
N GLN A 96 -8.81 -7.77 46.84
CA GLN A 96 -9.42 -8.02 48.15
C GLN A 96 -10.00 -6.74 48.78
N GLN A 97 -9.47 -5.58 48.43
CA GLN A 97 -9.99 -4.27 48.86
C GLN A 97 -11.10 -3.73 47.97
N GLN A 98 -11.37 -4.39 46.83
CA GLN A 98 -12.48 -4.06 45.96
C GLN A 98 -13.80 -4.43 46.67
N PRO A 99 -14.73 -3.48 46.91
CA PRO A 99 -16.01 -3.81 47.51
C PRO A 99 -16.76 -4.83 46.64
N PRO A 100 -17.56 -5.73 47.23
CA PRO A 100 -18.32 -6.70 46.45
C PRO A 100 -19.17 -5.97 45.40
N PRO A 101 -19.34 -6.53 44.19
CA PRO A 101 -20.17 -5.90 43.17
C PRO A 101 -21.56 -5.65 43.77
N LEU A 102 -22.03 -4.40 43.66
CA LEU A 102 -23.33 -3.98 44.19
C LEU A 102 -24.42 -4.94 43.67
N PRO A 103 -25.25 -5.53 44.55
CA PRO A 103 -26.33 -6.39 44.11
C PRO A 103 -27.38 -5.53 43.38
N GLY A 104 -27.47 -5.70 42.06
CA GLY A 104 -28.59 -5.21 41.26
C GLY A 104 -28.28 -4.04 40.33
N ALA A 105 -27.78 -4.36 39.13
CA ALA A 105 -28.17 -3.68 37.91
C ALA A 105 -28.68 -4.71 36.90
N VAL A 106 -29.65 -5.53 37.32
CA VAL A 106 -30.58 -6.17 36.38
C VAL A 106 -31.58 -5.08 35.98
N GLY A 107 -31.15 -4.22 35.07
CA GLY A 107 -31.96 -3.17 34.47
C GLY A 107 -32.51 -3.64 33.12
N ARG A 108 -33.82 -3.93 33.12
CA ARG A 108 -34.80 -4.12 32.01
C ARG A 108 -34.29 -4.35 30.59
#